data_AF-A0A8J3U353-F1
#
_entry.id   AF-A0A8J3U353-F1
#
_cell.length_a   1.000
_cell.length_b   1.000
_cell.length_c   1.000
_cell.angle_alpha   90.00
_cell.angle_beta   90.00
_cell.angle_gamma   90.00
#
_symmetry.space_group_name_H-M   'P 1'
#
loop_
_entity.id
_entity.type
_entity.pdbx_description
1 polymer ?
#
loop_
_entity_poly.entity_id
_entity_poly.type
_entity_poly.pdbx_seq_one_letter_code
_entity_poly.pdbx_strand_id
1 'polypeptide(L)'
;MLIQTRREAVGAWRRLDRRTRHDLLNSRTPHPDPRIAAIAAAYAGASLGRAAALRRAVLPTLWTTLILVTATVAAVVVEVTSGSKTGFTILPLLTVGAIVVYVWRLMRRQIALTRMETLNSRSLPVAAPPPMPSGTPSGGEPLVVGYDFKALRGSWALSAVLIIGVPAVAIAIGRPYIYIPMTIAMGAMAIFTIVSTARVVARRKTPVLVLDSTGVSLPHHDFTVPWPQIATVRVLPMPRGTGRRGEHRVIVFVPVDNQLILQSAPPKLANSMRRTMGYYGSPIVVMDKGLSAGAEEIVHASAALGGVQAERTGAAPTP
;
A
#
# COMPACT_ATOMS: atom_id res chain seq x y z
N MET A 1 17.97 12.57 20.37
CA MET A 1 18.25 11.12 20.45
C MET A 1 17.56 10.45 19.29
N LEU A 2 18.30 10.10 18.23
CA LEU A 2 17.74 9.43 17.05
C LEU A 2 17.64 7.94 17.35
N ILE A 3 16.43 7.41 17.44
CA ILE A 3 16.19 5.98 17.60
C ILE A 3 16.50 5.32 16.25
N GLN A 4 17.68 4.72 16.13
CA GLN A 4 18.18 4.18 14.86
C GLN A 4 17.75 2.74 14.66
N THR A 5 17.69 1.95 15.73
CA THR A 5 17.35 0.53 15.62
C THR A 5 15.92 0.24 16.05
N ARG A 6 15.38 -0.80 15.42
CA ARG A 6 14.08 -1.37 15.78
C ARG A 6 13.99 -1.76 17.26
N ARG A 7 15.05 -2.34 17.81
CA ARG A 7 15.06 -2.83 19.20
C ARG A 7 14.99 -1.65 20.16
N GLU A 8 15.70 -0.56 19.87
CA GLU A 8 15.60 0.69 20.61
C GLU A 8 14.18 1.27 20.56
N ALA A 9 13.54 1.31 19.38
CA ALA A 9 12.18 1.82 19.25
C ALA A 9 11.17 1.04 20.11
N VAL A 10 11.28 -0.29 20.16
CA VAL A 10 10.42 -1.14 20.99
C VAL A 10 10.76 -0.99 22.47
N GLY A 11 12.04 -0.88 22.83
CA GLY A 11 12.49 -0.66 24.20
C GLY A 11 12.00 0.68 24.75
N ALA A 12 12.20 1.77 24.01
CA ALA A 12 11.73 3.11 24.35
C ALA A 12 10.20 3.14 24.49
N TRP A 13 9.46 2.49 23.58
CA TRP A 13 8.01 2.37 23.68
C TRP A 13 7.58 1.64 24.96
N ARG A 14 8.23 0.53 25.32
CA ARG A 14 7.88 -0.24 26.53
C ARG A 14 8.14 0.51 27.84
N ARG A 15 9.09 1.46 27.83
CA ARG A 15 9.40 2.31 28.98
C ARG A 15 8.38 3.43 29.19
N LEU A 16 7.55 3.76 28.19
CA LEU A 16 6.42 4.66 28.39
C LEU A 16 5.37 4.03 29.30
N ASP A 17 4.75 4.86 30.14
CA ASP A 17 3.68 4.42 31.01
C ASP A 17 2.53 3.75 30.22
N ARG A 18 1.85 2.79 30.84
CA ARG A 18 0.77 2.04 30.19
C ARG A 18 -0.37 2.96 29.75
N ARG A 19 -0.69 4.00 30.52
CA ARG A 19 -1.73 4.97 30.20
C ARG A 19 -1.32 5.80 28.98
N THR A 20 -0.10 6.34 28.97
CA THR A 20 0.44 7.10 27.83
C THR A 20 0.42 6.29 26.53
N ARG A 21 0.81 5.01 26.58
CA ARG A 21 0.74 4.12 25.41
C ARG A 21 -0.68 3.91 24.90
N HIS A 22 -1.64 3.73 25.81
CA HIS A 22 -3.04 3.56 25.46
C HIS A 22 -3.61 4.84 24.84
N ASP A 23 -3.27 6.00 25.40
CA ASP A 23 -3.71 7.30 24.91
C ASP A 23 -3.12 7.58 23.52
N LEU A 24 -1.83 7.32 23.30
CA LEU A 24 -1.19 7.45 21.98
C LEU A 24 -1.82 6.57 20.89
N LEU A 25 -2.30 5.37 21.25
CA LEU A 25 -2.95 4.46 20.29
C LEU A 25 -4.38 4.90 19.90
N ASN A 26 -5.06 5.62 20.78
CA ASN A 26 -6.44 6.05 20.59
C ASN A 26 -6.60 7.53 20.21
N SER A 27 -5.57 8.34 20.47
CA SER A 27 -5.57 9.78 20.20
C SER A 27 -5.79 10.10 18.72
N ARG A 28 -6.45 11.23 18.47
CA ARG A 28 -6.63 11.83 17.15
C ARG A 28 -5.75 13.07 16.95
N THR A 29 -5.04 13.49 17.99
CA THR A 29 -4.14 14.64 17.99
C THR A 29 -2.70 14.19 18.27
N PRO A 30 -1.69 14.91 17.74
CA PRO A 30 -0.30 14.66 18.10
C PRO A 30 -0.08 14.87 19.60
N HIS A 31 0.87 14.12 20.18
CA HIS A 31 1.21 14.28 21.59
C HIS A 31 1.91 15.64 21.81
N PRO A 32 1.58 16.39 22.88
CA PRO A 32 2.17 17.72 23.10
C PRO A 32 3.68 17.68 23.35
N ASP A 33 4.18 16.61 24.00
CA ASP A 33 5.62 16.39 24.16
C ASP A 33 6.25 15.80 22.87
N PRO A 34 7.17 16.51 22.19
CA PRO A 34 7.81 16.07 20.95
C PRO A 34 8.69 14.82 21.15
N ARG A 35 9.22 14.56 22.36
CA ARG A 35 10.01 13.37 22.64
C ARG A 35 9.14 12.11 22.64
N ILE A 36 7.96 12.19 23.25
CA ILE A 36 6.98 11.10 23.25
C ILE A 36 6.43 10.88 21.83
N ALA A 37 6.16 11.95 21.09
CA ALA A 37 5.76 11.89 19.69
C ALA A 37 6.81 11.15 18.82
N ALA A 38 8.10 11.47 19.00
CA ALA A 38 9.19 10.79 18.29
C ALA A 38 9.24 9.28 18.60
N ILE A 39 9.12 8.89 19.88
CA ILE A 39 9.08 7.47 20.29
C ILE A 39 7.88 6.75 19.66
N ALA A 40 6.71 7.39 19.66
CA ALA A 40 5.49 6.85 19.07
C ALA A 40 5.62 6.65 17.56
N ALA A 41 6.14 7.65 16.84
CA ALA A 41 6.37 7.57 15.40
C ALA A 41 7.39 6.47 15.05
N ALA A 42 8.52 6.39 15.77
CA ALA A 42 9.54 5.37 15.57
C ALA A 42 8.99 3.94 15.81
N TYR A 43 8.23 3.75 16.90
CA TYR A 43 7.60 2.46 17.19
C TYR A 43 6.53 2.06 16.16
N ALA A 44 5.72 3.02 15.71
CA ALA A 44 4.72 2.80 14.66
C ALA A 44 5.38 2.35 13.35
N GLY A 45 6.41 3.08 12.90
CA GLY A 45 7.17 2.75 11.70
C GLY A 45 7.82 1.37 11.78
N ALA A 46 8.46 1.05 12.91
CA ALA A 46 9.05 -0.26 13.15
C ALA A 46 8.02 -1.41 13.17
N SER A 47 6.83 -1.16 13.71
CA SER A 47 5.73 -2.13 13.77
C SER A 47 5.07 -2.34 12.40
N LEU A 48 4.88 -1.25 11.64
CA LEU A 48 4.35 -1.28 10.27
C LEU A 48 5.32 -1.93 9.29
N GLY A 49 6.63 -1.74 9.46
CA GLY A 49 7.65 -2.46 8.70
C GLY A 49 7.55 -3.98 8.89
N ARG A 50 7.30 -4.45 10.13
CA ARG A 50 7.02 -5.88 10.40
C ARG A 50 5.72 -6.32 9.78
N ALA A 51 4.68 -5.49 9.91
CA ALA A 51 3.37 -5.79 9.35
C ALA A 51 3.42 -5.89 7.83
N ALA A 52 4.29 -5.15 7.14
CA ALA A 52 4.51 -5.26 5.70
C ALA A 52 5.20 -6.59 5.33
N ALA A 53 6.18 -7.04 6.13
CA ALA A 53 6.79 -8.36 5.96
C ALA A 53 5.79 -9.49 6.25
N LEU A 54 5.05 -9.36 7.36
CA LEU A 54 3.92 -10.22 7.68
C LEU A 54 2.86 -10.15 6.59
N ARG A 55 2.59 -9.01 5.95
CA ARG A 55 1.59 -8.90 4.87
C ARG A 55 1.89 -9.83 3.70
N ARG A 56 3.17 -10.02 3.39
CA ARG A 56 3.60 -10.99 2.37
C ARG A 56 3.36 -12.43 2.80
N ALA A 57 3.50 -12.72 4.09
CA ALA A 57 3.19 -14.03 4.67
C ALA A 57 1.68 -14.21 4.94
N VAL A 58 0.95 -13.13 5.21
CA VAL A 58 -0.46 -13.05 5.58
C VAL A 58 -1.35 -13.04 4.35
N LEU A 59 -0.87 -12.59 3.18
CA LEU A 59 -1.61 -12.77 1.93
C LEU A 59 -1.90 -14.24 1.64
N PRO A 60 -0.90 -15.16 1.64
CA PRO A 60 -1.19 -16.57 1.48
C PRO A 60 -1.98 -17.12 2.66
N THR A 61 -1.78 -16.64 3.90
CA THR A 61 -2.63 -17.09 5.03
C THR A 61 -4.08 -16.63 4.88
N LEU A 62 -4.35 -15.44 4.35
CA LEU A 62 -5.69 -14.93 4.08
C LEU A 62 -6.33 -15.72 2.94
N TRP A 63 -5.57 -16.06 1.91
CA TRP A 63 -6.03 -16.96 0.84
C TRP A 63 -6.33 -18.35 1.39
N THR A 64 -5.46 -18.96 2.19
CA THR A 64 -5.73 -20.26 2.80
C THR A 64 -6.90 -20.20 3.77
N THR A 65 -7.03 -19.11 4.54
CA THR A 65 -8.18 -18.90 5.44
C THR A 65 -9.47 -18.76 4.64
N LEU A 66 -9.44 -18.01 3.53
CA LEU A 66 -10.58 -17.87 2.63
C LEU A 66 -10.95 -19.21 1.99
N ILE A 67 -9.97 -19.97 1.49
CA ILE A 67 -10.16 -21.32 0.94
C ILE A 67 -10.77 -22.24 2.01
N LEU A 68 -10.23 -22.24 3.23
CA LEU A 68 -10.75 -22.99 4.36
C LEU A 68 -12.19 -22.60 4.67
N VAL A 69 -12.48 -21.30 4.82
CA VAL A 69 -13.85 -20.83 5.06
C VAL A 69 -14.78 -21.27 3.93
N THR A 70 -14.36 -21.14 2.68
CA THR A 70 -15.16 -21.53 1.52
C THR A 70 -15.41 -23.05 1.49
N ALA A 71 -14.38 -23.85 1.79
CA ALA A 71 -14.46 -25.30 1.89
C ALA A 71 -15.36 -25.74 3.06
N THR A 72 -15.26 -25.09 4.23
CA THR A 72 -16.13 -25.37 5.38
C THR A 72 -17.58 -25.01 5.07
N VAL A 73 -17.83 -23.86 4.42
CA VAL A 73 -19.17 -23.49 3.97
C VAL A 73 -19.70 -24.52 2.98
N ALA A 74 -18.89 -24.94 2.00
CA ALA A 74 -19.28 -25.97 1.03
C ALA A 74 -19.60 -27.32 1.71
N ALA A 75 -18.80 -27.75 2.70
CA ALA A 75 -19.05 -28.99 3.45
C ALA A 75 -20.37 -28.92 4.23
N VAL A 76 -20.66 -27.80 4.88
CA VAL A 76 -21.93 -27.56 5.60
C VAL A 76 -23.10 -27.58 4.63
N VAL A 77 -22.95 -26.99 3.45
CA VAL A 77 -23.98 -27.02 2.40
C VAL A 77 -24.25 -28.47 2.00
N VAL A 78 -23.22 -29.26 1.69
CA VAL A 78 -23.39 -30.68 1.31
C VAL A 78 -24.10 -31.46 2.42
N GLU A 79 -23.67 -31.32 3.67
CA GLU A 79 -24.25 -32.03 4.81
C GLU A 79 -25.72 -31.66 5.05
N VAL A 80 -26.06 -30.36 5.05
CA VAL A 80 -27.44 -29.90 5.19
C VAL A 80 -28.32 -30.40 4.03
N THR A 81 -27.79 -30.44 2.80
CA THR A 81 -28.53 -30.93 1.63
C THR A 81 -28.69 -32.44 1.60
N SER A 82 -27.84 -33.19 2.31
CA SER A 82 -27.93 -34.65 2.42
C SER A 82 -29.00 -35.12 3.41
N GLY A 83 -29.65 -34.22 4.16
CA GLY A 83 -30.67 -34.56 5.16
C GLY A 83 -30.12 -35.09 6.48
N SER A 84 -28.79 -35.09 6.65
CA SER A 84 -28.14 -35.47 7.90
C SER A 84 -28.41 -34.44 9.01
N LYS A 85 -28.98 -34.87 10.14
CA LYS A 85 -29.29 -34.03 11.32
C LYS A 85 -28.11 -33.93 12.30
N THR A 86 -26.87 -34.00 11.81
CA THR A 86 -25.68 -33.83 12.65
C THR A 86 -25.49 -32.35 12.99
N GLY A 87 -25.26 -32.05 14.27
CA GLY A 87 -25.15 -30.69 14.85
C GLY A 87 -23.92 -29.87 14.42
N PHE A 88 -23.44 -30.05 13.19
CA PHE A 88 -22.23 -29.45 12.65
C PHE A 88 -22.38 -28.00 12.15
N THR A 89 -23.57 -27.39 12.26
CA THR A 89 -23.85 -26.04 11.73
C THR A 89 -23.28 -24.89 12.56
N ILE A 90 -23.02 -25.08 13.86
CA ILE A 90 -22.59 -23.98 14.75
C ILE A 90 -21.07 -23.70 14.63
N LEU A 91 -20.24 -24.74 14.54
CA LEU A 91 -18.78 -24.63 14.52
C LEU A 91 -18.22 -23.78 13.33
N PRO A 92 -18.73 -23.92 12.09
CA PRO A 92 -18.34 -23.09 10.95
C PRO A 92 -18.67 -21.61 11.18
N LEU A 93 -19.86 -21.33 11.72
CA LEU A 93 -20.32 -19.97 11.96
C LEU A 93 -19.45 -19.28 13.02
N LEU A 94 -19.12 -19.99 14.11
CA LEU A 94 -18.17 -19.52 15.13
C LEU A 94 -16.77 -19.30 14.54
N THR A 95 -16.32 -20.19 13.66
CA THR A 95 -15.01 -20.07 13.00
C THR A 95 -14.94 -18.82 12.12
N VAL A 96 -15.95 -18.58 11.28
CA VAL A 96 -16.06 -17.37 10.47
C VAL A 96 -16.12 -16.12 11.34
N GLY A 97 -16.95 -16.13 12.39
CA GLY A 97 -17.05 -15.03 13.35
C GLY A 97 -15.69 -14.72 14.01
N ALA A 98 -14.96 -15.74 14.46
CA ALA A 98 -13.64 -15.60 15.04
C ALA A 98 -12.62 -15.03 14.04
N ILE A 99 -12.64 -15.48 12.78
CA ILE A 99 -11.78 -14.95 11.71
C ILE A 99 -12.11 -13.47 11.45
N VAL A 100 -13.38 -13.10 11.33
CA VAL A 100 -13.80 -11.71 11.10
C VAL A 100 -13.36 -10.82 12.26
N VAL A 101 -13.57 -11.23 13.51
CA VAL A 101 -13.14 -10.49 14.70
C VAL A 101 -11.61 -10.35 14.74
N TYR A 102 -10.88 -11.41 14.39
CA TYR A 102 -9.42 -11.41 14.33
C TYR A 102 -8.90 -10.43 13.26
N VAL A 103 -9.43 -10.50 12.04
CA VAL A 103 -9.08 -9.59 10.94
C VAL A 103 -9.44 -8.15 11.28
N TRP A 104 -10.62 -7.91 11.86
CA TRP A 104 -11.05 -6.59 12.33
C TRP A 104 -10.08 -6.02 13.37
N ARG A 105 -9.67 -6.83 14.37
CA ARG A 105 -8.67 -6.43 15.37
C ARG A 105 -7.32 -6.10 14.74
N LEU A 106 -6.86 -6.91 13.79
CA LEU A 106 -5.63 -6.63 13.03
C LEU A 106 -5.75 -5.31 12.27
N MET A 107 -6.84 -5.09 11.54
CA MET A 107 -7.06 -3.86 10.77
C MET A 107 -7.14 -2.63 11.66
N ARG A 108 -7.89 -2.68 12.77
CA ARG A 108 -8.00 -1.58 13.74
C ARG A 108 -6.63 -1.21 14.29
N ARG A 109 -5.80 -2.20 14.62
CA ARG A 109 -4.41 -1.98 15.06
C ARG A 109 -3.55 -1.34 13.97
N GLN A 110 -3.65 -1.79 12.72
CA GLN A 110 -2.91 -1.19 11.60
C GLN A 110 -3.31 0.27 11.36
N ILE A 111 -4.61 0.59 11.43
CA ILE A 111 -5.13 1.95 11.30
C ILE A 111 -4.59 2.83 12.45
N ALA A 112 -4.64 2.34 13.69
CA ALA A 112 -4.11 3.05 14.84
C ALA A 112 -2.62 3.36 14.69
N LEU A 113 -1.80 2.37 14.29
CA LEU A 113 -0.36 2.56 14.08
C LEU A 113 -0.07 3.53 12.93
N THR A 114 -0.78 3.41 11.80
CA THR A 114 -0.59 4.32 10.65
C THR A 114 -0.90 5.76 11.03
N ARG A 115 -2.03 5.96 11.73
CA ARG A 115 -2.44 7.27 12.24
C ARG A 115 -1.45 7.84 13.25
N MET A 116 -1.03 7.02 14.22
CA MET A 116 -0.04 7.42 15.22
C MET A 116 1.26 7.87 14.55
N GLU A 117 1.70 7.16 13.51
CA GLU A 117 2.88 7.58 12.76
C GLU A 117 2.66 8.89 12.01
N THR A 118 1.55 9.04 11.26
CA THR A 118 1.29 10.25 10.47
C THR A 118 1.09 11.50 11.32
N LEU A 119 0.41 11.38 12.47
CA LEU A 119 0.18 12.52 13.36
C LEU A 119 1.47 12.96 14.04
N ASN A 120 2.25 12.01 14.56
CA ASN A 120 3.44 12.32 15.34
C ASN A 120 4.68 12.60 14.48
N SER A 121 4.76 12.10 13.24
CA SER A 121 5.86 12.46 12.33
C SER A 121 5.75 13.90 11.82
N ARG A 122 4.53 14.39 11.55
CA ARG A 122 4.28 15.77 11.13
C ARG A 122 4.56 16.81 12.22
N SER A 123 4.47 16.43 13.48
CA SER A 123 4.78 17.32 14.61
C SER A 123 6.28 17.38 14.93
N LEU A 124 7.11 16.56 14.30
CA LEU A 124 8.55 16.65 14.49
C LEU A 124 9.09 17.82 13.67
N PRO A 125 10.03 18.61 14.21
CA PRO A 125 10.69 19.67 13.45
C PRO A 125 11.31 19.03 12.19
N VAL A 126 10.79 19.41 11.02
CA VAL A 126 11.40 19.04 9.75
C VAL A 126 12.76 19.71 9.73
N ALA A 127 13.83 18.92 9.63
CA ALA A 127 15.16 19.47 9.45
C ALA A 127 15.12 20.37 8.21
N ALA A 128 15.59 21.62 8.36
CA ALA A 128 15.52 22.61 7.30
C ALA A 128 16.04 22.00 5.98
N PRO A 129 15.30 22.11 4.87
CA PRO A 129 15.72 21.54 3.60
C PRO A 129 17.11 22.10 3.25
N PRO A 130 18.03 21.26 2.73
CA PRO A 130 19.33 21.74 2.29
C PRO A 130 19.15 22.81 1.21
N PRO A 131 19.98 23.88 1.20
CA PRO A 131 19.89 24.92 0.19
C PRO A 131 20.04 24.31 -1.20
N MET A 132 19.03 24.55 -2.06
CA MET A 132 19.02 24.01 -3.42
C MET A 132 20.06 24.73 -4.29
N PRO A 133 20.79 24.03 -5.17
CA PRO A 133 21.64 24.66 -6.17
C PRO A 133 20.79 25.43 -7.20
N SER A 134 21.14 26.70 -7.41
CA SER A 134 20.46 27.68 -8.26
C SER A 134 20.67 27.45 -9.76
N GLY A 135 20.32 26.26 -10.26
CA GLY A 135 20.27 26.00 -11.71
C GLY A 135 18.82 26.06 -12.17
N THR A 136 18.42 27.12 -12.85
CA THR A 136 17.06 27.30 -13.38
C THR A 136 16.85 26.34 -14.56
N PRO A 137 15.98 25.33 -14.45
CA PRO A 137 15.62 24.49 -15.59
C PRO A 137 14.54 25.15 -16.44
N SER A 138 14.47 24.73 -17.70
CA SER A 138 13.63 25.27 -18.76
C SER A 138 12.12 25.18 -18.45
N GLY A 139 11.37 26.21 -18.86
CA GLY A 139 9.96 26.45 -18.54
C GLY A 139 8.93 25.47 -19.13
N GLY A 140 9.09 24.17 -18.90
CA GLY A 140 8.06 23.17 -19.16
C GLY A 140 6.91 23.26 -18.14
N GLU A 141 5.69 22.92 -18.57
CA GLU A 141 4.54 22.80 -17.67
C GLU A 141 4.74 21.60 -16.72
N PRO A 142 4.46 21.75 -15.41
CA PRO A 142 4.62 20.66 -14.45
C PRO A 142 3.67 19.50 -14.76
N LEU A 143 4.21 18.28 -14.87
CA LEU A 143 3.41 17.07 -15.06
C LEU A 143 2.98 16.50 -13.71
N VAL A 144 1.67 16.55 -13.43
CA VAL A 144 1.06 16.00 -12.21
C VAL A 144 0.45 14.62 -12.53
N VAL A 145 1.07 13.56 -12.02
CA VAL A 145 0.62 12.18 -12.27
C VAL A 145 -0.17 11.66 -11.07
N GLY A 146 -1.46 11.39 -11.29
CA GLY A 146 -2.35 10.76 -10.33
C GLY A 146 -2.59 9.28 -10.63
N TYR A 147 -3.48 8.64 -9.86
CA TYR A 147 -4.00 7.33 -10.21
C TYR A 147 -5.11 7.44 -11.26
N ASP A 148 -5.11 6.60 -12.29
CA ASP A 148 -6.26 6.36 -13.17
C ASP A 148 -7.16 5.27 -12.58
N PHE A 149 -8.36 5.68 -12.19
CA PHE A 149 -9.37 4.82 -11.58
C PHE A 149 -10.23 4.07 -12.61
N LYS A 150 -10.07 4.33 -13.91
CA LYS A 150 -10.83 3.61 -14.94
C LYS A 150 -10.58 2.11 -14.87
N ALA A 151 -9.33 1.69 -14.64
CA ALA A 151 -8.96 0.29 -14.45
C ALA A 151 -9.61 -0.35 -13.21
N LEU A 152 -9.92 0.45 -12.18
CA LEU A 152 -10.62 -0.03 -11.00
C LEU A 152 -12.09 -0.29 -11.28
N ARG A 153 -12.77 0.49 -12.13
CA ARG A 153 -14.22 0.32 -12.40
C ARG A 153 -14.60 -1.11 -12.81
N GLY A 154 -13.79 -1.75 -13.65
CA GLY A 154 -14.02 -3.15 -14.06
C GLY A 154 -14.00 -4.14 -12.88
N SER A 155 -13.09 -3.93 -11.93
CA SER A 155 -13.03 -4.74 -10.70
C SER A 155 -14.24 -4.52 -9.79
N TRP A 156 -14.85 -3.33 -9.81
CA TRP A 156 -16.04 -3.06 -9.00
C TRP A 156 -17.28 -3.73 -9.57
N ALA A 157 -17.43 -3.72 -10.90
CA ALA A 157 -18.54 -4.41 -11.57
C ALA A 157 -18.51 -5.90 -11.26
N LEU A 158 -17.33 -6.54 -11.37
CA LEU A 158 -17.17 -7.96 -11.01
C LEU A 158 -17.48 -8.22 -9.52
N SER A 159 -17.00 -7.34 -8.64
CA SER A 159 -17.26 -7.46 -7.20
C SER A 159 -18.75 -7.32 -6.90
N ALA A 160 -19.43 -6.34 -7.50
CA ALA A 160 -20.86 -6.12 -7.34
C ALA A 160 -21.68 -7.33 -7.84
N VAL A 161 -21.33 -7.90 -8.99
CA VAL A 161 -21.96 -9.13 -9.50
C VAL A 161 -21.77 -10.29 -8.54
N LEU A 162 -20.58 -10.47 -7.97
CA LEU A 162 -20.34 -11.51 -6.97
C LEU A 162 -21.15 -11.27 -5.69
N ILE A 163 -21.23 -10.03 -5.21
CA ILE A 163 -21.89 -9.69 -3.94
C ILE A 163 -23.42 -9.75 -4.05
N ILE A 164 -23.99 -9.37 -5.19
CA ILE A 164 -25.45 -9.26 -5.39
C ILE A 164 -25.99 -10.48 -6.14
N GLY A 165 -25.32 -10.90 -7.22
CA GLY A 165 -25.80 -11.96 -8.11
C GLY A 165 -25.81 -13.32 -7.45
N VAL A 166 -24.79 -13.64 -6.67
CA VAL A 166 -24.68 -14.96 -6.03
C VAL A 166 -25.71 -15.17 -4.92
N PRO A 167 -25.98 -14.20 -4.02
CA PRO A 167 -27.12 -14.32 -3.08
C PRO A 167 -28.47 -14.35 -3.80
N ALA A 168 -28.66 -13.57 -4.87
CA ALA A 168 -29.91 -13.58 -5.64
C ALA A 168 -30.21 -14.96 -6.26
N VAL A 169 -29.20 -15.62 -6.85
CA VAL A 169 -29.32 -16.99 -7.36
C VAL A 169 -29.61 -17.99 -6.23
N ALA A 170 -28.94 -17.85 -5.07
CA ALA A 170 -29.20 -18.72 -3.92
C ALA A 170 -30.62 -18.55 -3.35
N ILE A 171 -31.15 -17.33 -3.32
CA ILE A 171 -32.55 -17.05 -2.92
C ILE A 171 -33.51 -17.70 -3.93
N ALA A 172 -33.24 -17.61 -5.22
CA ALA A 172 -34.08 -18.20 -6.27
C ALA A 172 -34.15 -19.74 -6.17
N ILE A 173 -33.13 -20.39 -5.63
CA ILE A 173 -33.08 -21.86 -5.45
C ILE A 173 -33.85 -22.32 -4.18
N GLY A 174 -34.35 -21.39 -3.35
CA GLY A 174 -35.26 -21.71 -2.24
C GLY A 174 -34.62 -22.45 -1.06
N ARG A 175 -33.30 -22.35 -0.88
CA ARG A 175 -32.56 -23.01 0.23
C ARG A 175 -32.01 -21.99 1.24
N PRO A 176 -32.84 -21.55 2.21
CA PRO A 176 -32.52 -20.41 3.09
C PRO A 176 -31.38 -20.68 4.08
N TYR A 177 -31.05 -21.93 4.37
CA TYR A 177 -29.97 -22.30 5.30
C TYR A 177 -28.56 -22.19 4.69
N ILE A 178 -28.44 -22.24 3.36
CA ILE A 178 -27.19 -21.97 2.62
C ILE A 178 -26.91 -20.45 2.59
N TYR A 179 -27.97 -19.64 2.64
CA TYR A 179 -27.91 -18.19 2.46
C TYR A 179 -27.14 -17.48 3.58
N ILE A 180 -27.32 -17.85 4.84
CA ILE A 180 -26.74 -17.12 5.98
C ILE A 180 -25.21 -17.08 5.95
N PRO A 181 -24.48 -18.23 5.89
CA PRO A 181 -23.02 -18.20 5.89
C PRO A 181 -22.44 -17.59 4.60
N MET A 182 -23.11 -17.83 3.46
CA MET A 182 -22.70 -17.28 2.17
C MET A 182 -22.85 -15.76 2.13
N THR A 183 -23.95 -15.22 2.67
CA THR A 183 -24.19 -13.78 2.79
C THR A 183 -23.18 -13.12 3.73
N ILE A 184 -22.80 -13.77 4.83
CA ILE A 184 -21.75 -13.26 5.74
C ILE A 184 -20.39 -13.20 5.03
N ALA A 185 -20.00 -14.27 4.33
CA ALA A 185 -18.73 -14.32 3.60
C ALA A 185 -18.68 -13.26 2.48
N MET A 186 -19.76 -13.13 1.72
CA MET A 186 -19.88 -12.13 0.66
C MET A 186 -19.95 -10.71 1.21
N GLY A 187 -20.64 -10.49 2.32
CA GLY A 187 -20.64 -9.21 3.03
C GLY A 187 -19.26 -8.82 3.54
N ALA A 188 -18.49 -9.76 4.10
CA ALA A 188 -17.12 -9.51 4.51
C ALA A 188 -16.20 -9.16 3.32
N MET A 189 -16.33 -9.89 2.20
CA MET A 189 -15.62 -9.59 0.96
C MET A 189 -16.01 -8.22 0.38
N ALA A 190 -17.30 -7.87 0.44
CA ALA A 190 -17.84 -6.58 0.03
C ALA A 190 -17.23 -5.45 0.85
N ILE A 191 -17.30 -5.55 2.18
CA ILE A 191 -16.73 -4.56 3.10
C ILE A 191 -15.23 -4.42 2.87
N PHE A 192 -14.51 -5.53 2.73
CA PHE A 192 -13.08 -5.50 2.44
C PHE A 192 -12.79 -4.75 1.13
N THR A 193 -13.53 -5.05 0.07
CA THR A 193 -13.41 -4.39 -1.24
C THR A 193 -13.71 -2.90 -1.11
N ILE A 194 -14.83 -2.53 -0.49
CA ILE A 194 -15.23 -1.14 -0.25
C ILE A 194 -14.17 -0.39 0.54
N VAL A 195 -13.65 -0.94 1.64
CA VAL A 195 -12.62 -0.29 2.47
C VAL A 195 -11.30 -0.17 1.71
N SER A 196 -10.91 -1.21 0.98
CA SER A 196 -9.70 -1.18 0.14
C SER A 196 -9.81 -0.09 -0.91
N THR A 197 -10.97 0.05 -1.53
CA THR A 197 -11.14 1.05 -2.57
C THR A 197 -11.38 2.45 -2.02
N ALA A 198 -12.09 2.61 -0.91
CA ALA A 198 -12.22 3.89 -0.22
C ALA A 198 -10.84 4.44 0.15
N ARG A 199 -9.88 3.59 0.52
CA ARG A 199 -8.48 4.00 0.72
C ARG A 199 -7.81 4.46 -0.57
N VAL A 200 -8.07 3.79 -1.69
CA VAL A 200 -7.52 4.17 -3.01
C VAL A 200 -8.16 5.48 -3.50
N VAL A 201 -9.47 5.65 -3.33
CA VAL A 201 -10.22 6.87 -3.67
C VAL A 201 -9.85 8.03 -2.74
N ALA A 202 -9.63 7.79 -1.45
CA ALA A 202 -9.13 8.82 -0.53
C ALA A 202 -7.75 9.34 -0.96
N ARG A 203 -6.96 8.51 -1.66
CA ARG A 203 -5.66 8.90 -2.24
C ARG A 203 -5.80 9.62 -3.59
N ARG A 204 -7.01 9.78 -4.15
CA ARG A 204 -7.25 10.42 -5.44
C ARG A 204 -6.83 11.89 -5.48
N LYS A 205 -6.87 12.58 -4.34
CA LYS A 205 -6.49 14.00 -4.24
C LYS A 205 -4.98 14.22 -4.12
N THR A 206 -4.20 13.17 -3.89
CA THR A 206 -2.75 13.29 -3.71
C THR A 206 -2.07 12.72 -4.95
N PRO A 207 -1.33 13.54 -5.72
CA PRO A 207 -0.57 13.04 -6.84
C PRO A 207 0.46 12.00 -6.38
N VAL A 208 0.67 11.01 -7.23
CA VAL A 208 1.64 9.93 -6.99
C VAL A 208 3.05 10.42 -7.28
N LEU A 209 3.19 11.15 -8.38
CA LEU A 209 4.43 11.67 -8.91
C LEU A 209 4.13 13.08 -9.45
N VAL A 210 4.99 14.03 -9.15
CA VAL A 210 4.97 15.36 -9.75
C VAL A 210 6.35 15.59 -10.35
N LEU A 211 6.39 15.91 -11.65
CA LEU A 211 7.59 16.33 -12.35
C LEU A 211 7.44 17.83 -12.55
N ASP A 212 8.32 18.62 -11.95
CA ASP A 212 8.31 20.07 -12.08
C ASP A 212 9.72 20.57 -12.41
N SER A 213 9.93 21.89 -12.38
CA SER A 213 11.27 22.46 -12.59
C SER A 213 12.25 22.06 -11.48
N THR A 214 11.81 21.79 -10.25
CA THR A 214 12.74 21.47 -9.17
C THR A 214 13.25 20.03 -9.23
N GLY A 215 12.43 19.10 -9.73
CA GLY A 215 12.82 17.70 -9.83
C GLY A 215 11.65 16.73 -9.93
N VAL A 216 11.90 15.52 -9.41
CA VAL A 216 10.92 14.46 -9.27
C VAL A 216 10.41 14.44 -7.84
N SER A 217 9.18 14.89 -7.62
CA SER A 217 8.53 14.86 -6.31
C SER A 217 7.62 13.65 -6.15
N LEU A 218 7.64 13.08 -4.95
CA LEU A 218 6.77 12.02 -4.45
C LEU A 218 5.92 12.60 -3.30
N PRO A 219 4.81 13.30 -3.60
CA PRO A 219 4.03 14.03 -2.59
C PRO A 219 3.50 13.15 -1.47
N HIS A 220 3.25 11.87 -1.75
CA HIS A 220 2.80 10.93 -0.71
C HIS A 220 3.83 10.69 0.39
N HIS A 221 5.09 11.03 0.12
CA HIS A 221 6.23 10.82 1.02
C HIS A 221 6.94 12.11 1.40
N ASP A 222 6.42 13.27 0.99
CA ASP A 222 7.06 14.59 1.18
C ASP A 222 8.55 14.55 0.79
N PHE A 223 8.85 13.91 -0.34
CA PHE A 223 10.22 13.66 -0.80
C PHE A 223 10.39 14.10 -2.25
N THR A 224 11.39 14.94 -2.50
CA THR A 224 11.71 15.45 -3.85
C THR A 224 13.16 15.16 -4.18
N VAL A 225 13.40 14.68 -5.39
CA VAL A 225 14.73 14.40 -5.94
C VAL A 225 15.04 15.44 -7.00
N PRO A 226 16.01 16.34 -6.75
CA PRO A 226 16.39 17.36 -7.71
C PRO A 226 16.87 16.77 -9.03
N TRP A 227 16.56 17.42 -10.16
CA TRP A 227 17.04 16.97 -11.48
C TRP A 227 18.55 16.73 -11.57
N PRO A 228 19.43 17.58 -10.98
CA PRO A 228 20.88 17.33 -11.01
C PRO A 228 21.32 16.03 -10.33
N GLN A 229 20.46 15.43 -9.49
CA GLN A 229 20.74 14.15 -8.85
C GLN A 229 20.24 12.95 -9.67
N ILE A 230 19.58 13.17 -10.81
CA ILE A 230 19.04 12.14 -11.70
C ILE A 230 19.92 12.07 -12.95
N ALA A 231 20.62 10.96 -13.12
CA ALA A 231 21.53 10.75 -14.24
C ALA A 231 20.78 10.37 -15.53
N THR A 232 19.81 9.47 -15.44
CA THR A 232 19.04 8.99 -16.60
C THR A 232 17.66 8.49 -16.17
N VAL A 233 16.69 8.54 -17.08
CA VAL A 233 15.39 7.89 -16.91
C VAL A 233 15.30 6.70 -17.86
N ARG A 234 15.08 5.51 -17.30
CA ARG A 234 14.93 4.25 -18.04
C ARG A 234 13.49 3.80 -18.05
N VAL A 235 13.06 3.20 -19.15
CA VAL A 235 11.79 2.47 -19.22
C VAL A 235 12.07 1.00 -19.39
N LEU A 236 11.71 0.21 -18.38
CA LEU A 236 11.87 -1.24 -18.38
C LEU A 236 10.51 -1.93 -18.59
N PRO A 237 10.45 -3.05 -19.33
CA PRO A 237 9.27 -3.90 -19.31
C PRO A 237 9.11 -4.52 -17.91
N MET A 238 7.89 -4.56 -17.38
CA MET A 238 7.66 -5.19 -16.09
C MET A 238 7.91 -6.71 -16.19
N PRO A 239 8.76 -7.31 -15.35
CA PRO A 239 9.01 -8.74 -15.38
C PRO A 239 7.70 -9.50 -15.12
N ARG A 240 7.49 -10.56 -15.92
CA ARG A 240 6.23 -11.33 -16.06
C ARG A 240 5.49 -11.54 -14.72
N GLY A 241 4.32 -10.92 -14.59
CA GLY A 241 3.33 -11.26 -13.57
C GLY A 241 1.93 -11.20 -14.17
N THR A 242 1.24 -12.36 -14.22
CA THR A 242 -0.19 -12.68 -14.48
C THR A 242 -1.12 -11.75 -15.31
N GLY A 243 -0.63 -10.70 -15.95
CA GLY A 243 -1.38 -9.78 -16.82
C GLY A 243 -1.08 -10.02 -18.30
N ARG A 244 -1.95 -9.49 -19.18
CA ARG A 244 -1.75 -9.48 -20.64
C ARG A 244 -0.33 -8.98 -20.96
N ARG A 245 0.39 -9.76 -21.78
CA ARG A 245 1.78 -9.52 -22.18
C ARG A 245 1.96 -8.09 -22.71
N GLY A 246 2.96 -7.37 -22.21
CA GLY A 246 3.59 -6.24 -22.91
C GLY A 246 3.10 -4.83 -22.60
N GLU A 247 1.98 -4.63 -21.90
CA GLU A 247 1.43 -3.27 -21.69
C GLU A 247 2.04 -2.53 -20.50
N HIS A 248 2.49 -3.23 -19.47
CA HIS A 248 2.93 -2.57 -18.24
C HIS A 248 4.44 -2.31 -18.25
N ARG A 249 4.78 -1.04 -18.11
CA ARG A 249 6.15 -0.54 -18.07
C ARG A 249 6.49 -0.01 -16.68
N VAL A 250 7.77 -0.06 -16.38
CA VAL A 250 8.34 0.42 -15.13
C VAL A 250 9.30 1.55 -15.50
N ILE A 251 9.03 2.74 -14.96
CA ILE A 251 9.83 3.93 -15.15
C ILE A 251 10.82 3.98 -14.00
N VAL A 252 12.10 4.03 -14.34
CA VAL A 252 13.19 3.95 -13.39
C VAL A 252 14.00 5.23 -13.49
N PHE A 253 13.96 6.06 -12.46
CA PHE A 253 14.79 7.26 -12.38
C PHE A 253 16.11 6.84 -11.75
N VAL A 254 17.19 6.83 -12.52
CA VAL A 254 18.51 6.40 -12.06
C VAL A 254 19.24 7.61 -11.47
N PRO A 255 19.47 7.65 -10.15
CA PRO A 255 20.23 8.72 -9.52
C PRO A 255 21.71 8.68 -9.90
N VAL A 256 22.39 9.81 -9.78
CA VAL A 256 23.85 9.90 -9.84
C VAL A 256 24.48 9.13 -8.66
N ASP A 257 23.89 9.25 -7.46
CA ASP A 257 24.31 8.50 -6.27
C ASP A 257 23.09 7.88 -5.56
N ASN A 258 22.98 6.56 -5.67
CA ASN A 258 21.93 5.77 -5.01
C ASN A 258 21.96 5.87 -3.48
N GLN A 259 23.15 5.92 -2.88
CA GLN A 259 23.29 5.96 -1.42
C GLN A 259 22.83 7.30 -0.87
N LEU A 260 23.16 8.40 -1.54
CA LEU A 260 22.72 9.73 -1.15
C LEU A 260 21.18 9.84 -1.13
N ILE A 261 20.50 9.33 -2.17
CA ILE A 261 19.02 9.29 -2.21
C ILE A 261 18.45 8.41 -1.09
N LEU A 262 19.06 7.26 -0.81
CA LEU A 262 18.60 6.37 0.26
C LEU A 262 18.78 6.97 1.66
N GLN A 263 19.78 7.81 1.86
CA GLN A 263 20.05 8.50 3.13
C GLN A 263 19.14 9.71 3.34
N SER A 264 18.78 10.42 2.28
CA SER A 264 17.86 11.56 2.34
C SER A 264 16.38 11.14 2.41
N ALA A 265 16.05 9.93 1.95
CA ALA A 265 14.68 9.43 1.95
C ALA A 265 14.13 9.13 3.36
N PRO A 266 12.83 9.39 3.63
CA PRO A 266 12.18 8.99 4.86
C PRO A 266 12.33 7.47 5.12
N PRO A 267 12.45 7.00 6.37
CA PRO A 267 12.79 5.59 6.67
C PRO A 267 11.86 4.56 6.01
N LYS A 268 10.57 4.87 5.89
CA LYS A 268 9.59 4.04 5.17
C LYS A 268 9.88 3.96 3.68
N LEU A 269 10.15 5.10 3.06
CA LEU A 269 10.45 5.19 1.63
C LEU A 269 11.80 4.53 1.36
N ALA A 270 12.84 4.81 2.16
CA ALA A 270 14.16 4.16 2.07
C ALA A 270 14.06 2.63 2.11
N ASN A 271 13.22 2.06 2.98
CA ASN A 271 12.98 0.61 3.01
C ASN A 271 12.30 0.06 1.75
N SER A 272 11.44 0.85 1.10
CA SER A 272 10.84 0.51 -0.18
C SER A 272 11.86 0.62 -1.31
N MET A 273 12.62 1.72 -1.34
CA MET A 273 13.69 2.02 -2.29
C MET A 273 14.81 0.97 -2.28
N ARG A 274 15.23 0.49 -1.11
CA ARG A 274 16.21 -0.62 -1.02
C ARG A 274 15.71 -1.89 -1.70
N ARG A 275 14.39 -2.14 -1.69
CA ARG A 275 13.81 -3.31 -2.37
C ARG A 275 13.81 -3.10 -3.87
N THR A 276 13.35 -1.95 -4.35
CA THR A 276 13.32 -1.65 -5.79
C THR A 276 14.73 -1.59 -6.37
N MET A 277 15.72 -1.12 -5.61
CA MET A 277 17.12 -1.12 -6.00
C MET A 277 17.65 -2.54 -6.29
N GLY A 278 17.24 -3.54 -5.49
CA GLY A 278 17.61 -4.94 -5.74
C GLY A 278 16.98 -5.55 -7.01
N TYR A 279 15.83 -5.05 -7.47
CA TYR A 279 15.13 -5.59 -8.64
C TYR A 279 15.39 -4.80 -9.93
N TYR A 280 15.51 -3.48 -9.84
CA TYR A 280 15.56 -2.56 -10.97
C TYR A 280 16.86 -1.74 -11.02
N GLY A 281 17.77 -1.93 -10.06
CA GLY A 281 19.05 -1.21 -9.99
C GLY A 281 18.93 0.26 -9.56
N SER A 282 17.73 0.74 -9.18
CA SER A 282 17.51 2.11 -8.72
C SER A 282 16.51 2.20 -7.56
N PRO A 283 16.70 3.15 -6.63
CA PRO A 283 15.76 3.42 -5.55
C PRO A 283 14.42 4.00 -6.04
N ILE A 284 14.40 4.80 -7.11
CA ILE A 284 13.21 5.54 -7.53
C ILE A 284 12.57 4.83 -8.72
N VAL A 285 11.47 4.13 -8.45
CA VAL A 285 10.77 3.33 -9.44
C VAL A 285 9.28 3.64 -9.40
N VAL A 286 8.72 3.90 -10.58
CA VAL A 286 7.29 4.20 -10.78
C VAL A 286 6.72 3.19 -11.76
N MET A 287 5.64 2.51 -11.36
CA MET A 287 4.95 1.56 -12.23
C MET A 287 3.86 2.31 -13.00
N ASP A 288 3.85 2.19 -14.33
CA ASP A 288 2.88 2.85 -15.22
C ASP A 288 1.44 2.40 -14.94
N LYS A 289 1.27 1.15 -14.46
CA LYS A 289 -0.04 0.55 -14.25
C LYS A 289 -0.91 1.38 -13.28
N GLY A 290 -1.98 1.95 -13.83
CA GLY A 290 -2.98 2.69 -13.07
C GLY A 290 -2.56 4.12 -12.76
N LEU A 291 -1.61 4.69 -13.50
CA LEU A 291 -1.33 6.12 -13.49
C LEU A 291 -2.16 6.86 -14.55
N SER A 292 -2.38 8.15 -14.34
CA SER A 292 -3.11 9.02 -15.29
C SER A 292 -2.28 9.41 -16.51
N ALA A 293 -0.95 9.33 -16.40
CA ALA A 293 0.01 9.61 -17.46
C ALA A 293 0.81 8.34 -17.77
N GLY A 294 0.99 8.04 -19.06
CA GLY A 294 1.71 6.86 -19.51
C GLY A 294 3.22 6.97 -19.31
N ALA A 295 3.95 5.86 -19.40
CA ALA A 295 5.41 5.87 -19.28
C ALA A 295 6.11 6.81 -20.28
N GLU A 296 5.63 6.88 -21.53
CA GLU A 296 6.22 7.77 -22.54
C GLU A 296 5.99 9.25 -22.24
N GLU A 297 4.82 9.60 -21.70
CA GLU A 297 4.48 10.97 -21.30
C GLU A 297 5.35 11.43 -20.13
N ILE A 298 5.56 10.56 -19.15
CA ILE A 298 6.45 10.80 -18.00
C ILE A 298 7.90 10.98 -18.46
N VAL A 299 8.36 10.17 -19.40
CA VAL A 299 9.71 10.27 -19.96
C VAL A 299 9.89 11.56 -20.76
N HIS A 300 8.92 11.91 -21.61
CA HIS A 300 8.95 13.15 -22.37
C HIS A 300 8.97 14.38 -21.44
N ALA A 301 8.14 14.39 -20.39
CA ALA A 301 8.13 15.44 -19.39
C ALA A 301 9.46 15.50 -18.62
N SER A 302 10.05 14.35 -18.28
CA SER A 302 11.36 14.30 -17.61
C SER A 302 12.49 14.87 -18.47
N ALA A 303 12.46 14.61 -19.78
CA ALA A 303 13.40 15.18 -20.75
C ALA A 303 13.19 16.70 -20.91
N ALA A 304 11.94 17.16 -21.00
CA ALA A 304 11.61 18.58 -21.19
C ALA A 304 11.91 19.44 -19.95
N LEU A 305 11.67 18.93 -18.75
CA LEU A 305 11.86 19.66 -17.49
C LEU A 305 13.28 19.53 -16.94
N GLY A 306 13.85 18.32 -16.97
CA GLY A 306 15.14 18.04 -16.35
C GLY A 306 16.32 18.00 -17.31
N GLY A 307 16.08 18.04 -18.63
CA GLY A 307 17.12 17.79 -19.63
C GLY A 307 17.70 16.37 -19.56
N VAL A 308 17.04 15.45 -18.85
CA VAL A 308 17.55 14.11 -18.57
C VAL A 308 17.37 13.22 -19.79
N GLN A 309 18.43 12.52 -20.19
CA GLN A 309 18.37 11.58 -21.31
C GLN A 309 17.48 10.38 -20.97
N ALA A 310 16.54 10.10 -21.88
CA ALA A 310 15.65 8.96 -21.84
C ALA A 310 16.30 7.75 -22.51
N GLU A 311 16.58 6.71 -21.75
CA GLU A 311 17.10 5.45 -22.28
C GLU A 311 15.94 4.44 -22.41
N ARG A 312 15.52 4.19 -23.65
CA ARG A 312 14.61 3.06 -23.95
C ARG A 312 15.45 1.79 -24.02
N THR A 313 15.51 1.03 -22.92
CA THR A 313 16.19 -0.26 -22.91
C THR A 313 15.35 -1.25 -23.73
N GLY A 314 15.75 -1.49 -24.98
CA GLY A 314 15.15 -2.51 -25.83
C GLY A 314 15.43 -3.89 -25.26
N ALA A 315 14.35 -4.58 -24.85
CA ALA A 315 14.34 -5.89 -24.19
C ALA A 315 15.16 -5.97 -22.88
N ALA A 316 14.54 -6.41 -21.78
CA ALA A 316 15.26 -6.63 -20.53
C ALA A 316 16.44 -7.61 -20.77
N PRO A 317 17.63 -7.35 -20.21
CA PRO A 317 18.70 -8.34 -20.22
C PRO A 317 18.15 -9.63 -19.59
N THR A 318 18.20 -10.73 -20.33
CA THR A 318 17.91 -12.06 -19.79
C THR A 318 18.86 -12.31 -18.61
N PRO A 319 18.33 -12.75 -17.45
CA PRO A 319 19.14 -13.02 -16.27
C PRO A 319 20.17 -14.13 -16.52
#